data_AF-A0A5C9B7Q4-F1
#
_entry.id   AF-A0A5C9B7Q4-F1
#
_cell.length_a   1.000
_cell.length_b   1.000
_cell.length_c   1.000
_cell.angle_alpha   90.00
_cell.angle_beta   90.00
_cell.angle_gamma   90.00
#
_symmetry.space_group_name_H-M   'P 1'
#
loop_
_entity.id
_entity.type
_entity.pdbx_description
1 polymer ?
#
loop_
_entity_poly.entity_id
_entity_poly.type
_entity_poly.pdbx_seq_one_letter_code
_entity_poly.pdbx_strand_id
1 'polypeptide(L)'
;MVEFPGSVCRVAGLNVPISGGGYFRLYPARVTSWLLQRTLETTQQPFMFYIHPWELDPDQPRLTGSFRSRFRQYQNLASTERKLDWLLPKFRFGTMSESLECCGSTQPSIMNQLNSQLLQTDVVGTSVVLK
;
A
#
# COMPACT_ATOMS: atom_id res chain seq x y z
N MET A 1 -2.03 -4.14 -23.13
CA MET A 1 -2.42 -4.45 -21.73
C MET A 1 -1.30 -3.94 -20.85
N VAL A 2 -1.58 -3.09 -19.86
CA VAL A 2 -0.58 -2.53 -18.93
C VAL A 2 -0.77 -3.22 -17.58
N GLU A 3 0.32 -3.76 -17.02
CA GLU A 3 0.32 -4.41 -15.72
C GLU A 3 0.91 -3.47 -14.66
N PHE A 4 0.32 -3.47 -13.45
CA PHE A 4 0.89 -2.81 -12.28
C PHE A 4 1.63 -3.83 -11.42
N PRO A 5 2.96 -3.72 -11.26
CA PRO A 5 3.71 -4.64 -10.42
C PRO A 5 3.34 -4.43 -8.95
N GLY A 6 3.26 -5.53 -8.21
CA GLY A 6 3.08 -5.46 -6.76
C GLY A 6 4.27 -4.78 -6.08
N SER A 7 4.01 -3.88 -5.14
CA SER A 7 5.07 -3.10 -4.51
C SER A 7 5.92 -3.91 -3.54
N VAL A 8 7.23 -3.71 -3.64
CA VAL A 8 8.27 -4.29 -2.78
C VAL A 8 9.16 -3.18 -2.23
N CYS A 9 9.65 -3.38 -1.00
CA CYS A 9 10.64 -2.54 -0.36
C CYS A 9 11.95 -3.32 -0.21
N ARG A 10 13.08 -2.75 -0.64
CA ARG A 10 14.40 -3.36 -0.46
C ARG A 10 14.94 -3.00 0.94
N VAL A 11 15.06 -4.01 1.80
CA VAL A 11 15.59 -3.85 3.17
C VAL A 11 16.72 -4.85 3.39
N ALA A 12 17.92 -4.37 3.73
CA ALA A 12 19.09 -5.19 4.02
C ALA A 12 19.39 -6.29 2.97
N GLY A 13 19.17 -5.99 1.68
CA GLY A 13 19.39 -6.98 0.61
C GLY A 13 18.27 -8.00 0.42
N LEU A 14 17.11 -7.81 1.06
CA LEU A 14 15.91 -8.63 0.90
C LEU A 14 14.77 -7.82 0.27
N ASN A 15 13.93 -8.48 -0.54
CA ASN A 15 12.72 -7.89 -1.10
C ASN A 15 11.56 -8.16 -0.15
N VAL A 16 11.15 -7.12 0.60
CA VAL A 16 10.03 -7.18 1.52
C VAL A 16 8.76 -6.78 0.78
N PRO A 17 7.75 -7.66 0.67
CA PRO A 17 6.48 -7.30 0.03
C PRO A 17 5.71 -6.30 0.89
N ILE A 18 5.23 -5.22 0.27
CA ILE A 18 4.51 -4.13 0.95
C ILE A 18 3.14 -3.86 0.35
N SER A 19 2.72 -4.70 -0.59
CA SER A 19 1.52 -4.49 -1.42
C SER A 19 0.19 -4.69 -0.67
N GLY A 20 0.22 -4.95 0.63
CA GLY A 20 -0.96 -5.16 1.45
C GLY A 20 -1.23 -6.64 1.77
N GLY A 21 -2.51 -7.02 1.78
CA GLY A 21 -2.97 -8.40 1.98
C GLY A 21 -2.46 -9.09 3.26
N GLY A 22 -2.13 -10.39 3.16
CA GLY A 22 -1.61 -11.17 4.30
C GLY A 22 -0.38 -10.57 4.98
N TYR A 23 0.50 -9.90 4.22
CA TYR A 23 1.67 -9.21 4.78
C TYR A 23 1.27 -7.99 5.62
N PHE A 24 0.23 -7.27 5.20
CA PHE A 24 -0.33 -6.19 6.02
C PHE A 24 -0.87 -6.71 7.35
N ARG A 25 -1.49 -7.90 7.40
CA ARG A 25 -1.92 -8.49 8.68
C ARG A 25 -0.75 -8.92 9.56
N LEU A 26 0.34 -9.40 8.96
CA LEU A 26 1.52 -9.87 9.70
C LEU A 26 2.35 -8.73 10.30
N TYR A 27 2.54 -7.64 9.56
CA TYR A 27 3.41 -6.56 10.01
C TYR A 27 2.70 -5.62 11.01
N PRO A 28 3.41 -5.13 12.05
CA PRO A 28 2.90 -4.05 12.90
C PRO A 28 2.64 -2.75 12.11
N ALA A 29 1.71 -1.91 12.58
CA ALA A 29 1.37 -0.59 12.00
C ALA A 29 2.60 0.26 11.66
N ARG A 30 3.50 0.41 12.63
CA ARG A 30 4.72 1.21 12.49
C ARG A 30 5.67 0.64 11.45
N VAL A 31 5.79 -0.68 11.38
CA VAL A 31 6.65 -1.36 10.39
C VAL A 31 6.09 -1.16 8.99
N THR A 32 4.79 -1.33 8.79
CA THR A 32 4.16 -1.05 7.48
C THR A 32 4.36 0.40 7.07
N SER A 33 4.09 1.36 7.95
CA SER A 33 4.29 2.78 7.65
C SER A 33 5.74 3.08 7.27
N TRP A 34 6.71 2.54 8.01
CA TRP A 34 8.13 2.73 7.72
C TRP A 34 8.52 2.12 6.37
N LEU A 35 8.03 0.91 6.05
CA LEU A 35 8.32 0.25 4.78
C LEU A 35 7.75 1.04 3.59
N LEU A 36 6.50 1.53 3.71
CA LEU A 36 5.86 2.32 2.67
C LEU A 36 6.60 3.65 2.45
N GLN A 37 6.91 4.35 3.54
CA GLN A 37 7.66 5.61 3.48
C GLN A 37 9.05 5.41 2.87
N ARG A 38 9.78 4.36 3.30
CA ARG A 38 11.09 4.02 2.74
C ARG A 38 11.00 3.75 1.23
N THR A 39 9.96 3.07 0.77
CA THR A 39 9.78 2.85 -0.67
C THR A 39 9.59 4.16 -1.41
N LEU A 40 8.72 5.06 -0.93
CA LEU A 40 8.54 6.38 -1.53
C LEU A 40 9.86 7.17 -1.61
N GLU A 41 10.64 7.16 -0.53
CA GLU A 41 11.93 7.86 -0.45
C GLU A 41 12.99 7.28 -1.38
N THR A 42 12.98 5.96 -1.62
CA THR A 42 14.02 5.27 -2.38
C THR A 42 13.71 5.10 -3.86
N THR A 43 12.44 4.93 -4.24
CA THR A 43 12.03 4.73 -5.63
C THR A 43 11.54 6.02 -6.27
N GLN A 44 11.07 7.00 -5.48
CA GLN A 44 10.34 8.18 -5.95
C GLN A 44 9.16 7.82 -6.86
N GLN A 45 8.60 6.63 -6.70
CA GLN A 45 7.48 6.10 -7.46
C GLN A 45 6.31 5.77 -6.52
N PRO A 46 5.06 5.87 -7.00
CA PRO A 46 3.90 5.44 -6.25
C PRO A 46 3.98 3.96 -5.89
N PHE A 47 3.41 3.58 -4.74
CA PHE A 47 3.26 2.17 -4.36
C PHE A 47 1.84 1.69 -4.58
N MET A 48 1.71 0.40 -4.91
CA MET A 48 0.46 -0.35 -4.97
C MET A 48 0.15 -0.96 -3.62
N PHE A 49 -1.04 -0.69 -3.10
CA PHE A 49 -1.55 -1.26 -1.86
C PHE A 49 -2.97 -1.75 -2.06
N TYR A 50 -3.24 -3.00 -1.68
CA TYR A 50 -4.57 -3.59 -1.75
C TYR A 50 -4.93 -4.27 -0.43
N ILE A 51 -6.23 -4.34 -0.16
CA ILE A 51 -6.78 -5.07 0.96
C ILE A 51 -8.01 -5.81 0.49
N HIS A 52 -8.11 -7.11 0.77
CA HIS A 52 -9.33 -7.81 0.42
C HIS A 52 -10.42 -7.51 1.47
N PRO A 53 -11.71 -7.38 1.06
CA PRO A 53 -12.80 -7.07 2.01
C PRO A 53 -12.89 -8.04 3.20
N TRP A 54 -12.63 -9.33 2.98
CA TRP A 54 -12.62 -10.34 4.05
C TRP A 54 -11.49 -10.18 5.07
N GLU A 55 -10.49 -9.32 4.82
CA GLU A 55 -9.43 -9.01 5.78
C GLU A 55 -9.86 -7.99 6.82
N LEU A 56 -10.97 -7.29 6.55
CA LEU A 56 -11.61 -6.33 7.43
C LEU A 56 -12.85 -6.93 8.12
N ASP A 57 -13.18 -8.18 7.85
CA ASP A 57 -14.32 -8.89 8.45
C ASP A 57 -13.85 -9.85 9.56
N PRO A 58 -13.89 -9.42 10.84
CA PRO A 58 -13.57 -10.29 11.97
C PRO A 58 -14.64 -11.35 12.23
N ASP A 59 -15.86 -11.16 11.73
CA ASP A 59 -17.03 -12.00 11.98
C ASP A 59 -17.24 -13.07 10.89
N GLN A 60 -16.32 -13.14 9.92
CA GLN A 60 -16.37 -14.13 8.84
C GLN A 60 -16.45 -15.58 9.37
N PRO A 61 -17.15 -16.48 8.66
CA PRO A 61 -17.28 -17.88 9.06
C PRO A 61 -15.92 -18.57 9.27
N ARG A 62 -15.76 -19.22 10.43
CA ARG A 62 -14.53 -19.96 10.75
C ARG A 62 -14.53 -21.32 10.08
N LEU A 63 -13.67 -21.47 9.08
CA LEU A 63 -13.44 -22.72 8.38
C LEU A 63 -12.74 -23.72 9.29
N THR A 64 -13.20 -24.96 9.24
CA THR A 64 -12.51 -26.10 9.84
C THR A 64 -11.34 -26.50 8.94
N GLY A 65 -10.13 -26.50 9.48
CA GLY A 65 -8.92 -26.77 8.70
C GLY A 65 -7.69 -26.86 9.60
N SER A 66 -6.54 -27.17 8.98
CA SER A 66 -5.28 -27.27 9.72
C SER A 66 -4.94 -25.95 10.43
N PHE A 67 -4.23 -26.04 11.56
CA PHE A 67 -3.82 -24.87 12.35
C PHE A 67 -3.09 -23.81 11.49
N ARG A 68 -2.27 -24.25 10.52
CA ARG A 68 -1.57 -23.36 9.58
C ARG A 68 -2.52 -22.62 8.64
N SER A 69 -3.60 -23.26 8.18
CA SER A 69 -4.62 -22.61 7.35
C SER A 69 -5.36 -21.54 8.14
N ARG A 70 -5.78 -21.90 9.36
CA ARG A 70 -6.48 -21.00 10.27
C ARG A 70 -5.62 -19.80 10.67
N PHE A 71 -4.32 -20.02 10.93
CA PHE A 71 -3.40 -18.92 11.24
C PHE A 71 -3.32 -17.89 10.10
N ARG A 72 -3.14 -18.32 8.85
CA ARG A 72 -3.06 -17.39 7.71
C ARG A 72 -4.36 -16.62 7.48
N GLN A 73 -5.50 -17.24 7.73
CA GLN A 73 -6.82 -16.65 7.52
C GLN A 73 -7.22 -15.69 8.64
N TYR A 74 -6.98 -16.09 9.90
CA TYR A 74 -7.59 -15.41 11.05
C TYR A 74 -6.61 -14.54 11.87
N GLN A 75 -5.32 -14.53 11.56
CA GLN A 75 -4.36 -13.69 12.29
C GLN A 75 -4.67 -12.21 12.10
N ASN A 76 -4.76 -11.47 13.22
CA ASN A 76 -4.87 -10.02 13.29
C ASN A 76 -6.10 -9.38 12.59
N LEU A 77 -7.13 -10.14 12.24
CA LEU A 77 -8.37 -9.62 11.62
C LEU A 77 -8.95 -8.40 12.37
N ALA A 78 -9.22 -8.55 13.66
CA ALA A 78 -9.81 -7.49 14.49
C ALA A 78 -8.92 -6.24 14.70
N SER A 79 -7.64 -6.29 14.30
CA SER A 79 -6.72 -5.15 14.37
C SER A 79 -6.43 -4.52 13.01
N THR A 80 -6.81 -5.19 11.93
CA THR A 80 -6.47 -4.79 10.55
C THR A 80 -7.22 -3.52 10.17
N GLU A 81 -8.49 -3.40 10.55
CA GLU A 81 -9.30 -2.19 10.35
C GLU A 81 -8.70 -0.98 11.07
N ARG A 82 -8.49 -1.06 12.39
CA ARG A 82 -7.85 0.04 13.15
C ARG A 82 -6.46 0.41 12.62
N LYS A 83 -5.71 -0.56 12.13
CA LYS A 83 -4.40 -0.32 11.49
C LYS A 83 -4.57 0.44 10.17
N LEU A 84 -5.56 0.08 9.37
CA LEU A 84 -5.90 0.76 8.12
C LEU A 84 -6.32 2.22 8.41
N ASP A 85 -7.22 2.44 9.37
CA ASP A 85 -7.66 3.79 9.77
C ASP A 85 -6.50 4.68 10.22
N TRP A 86 -5.51 4.10 10.91
CA TRP A 86 -4.30 4.82 11.31
C TRP A 86 -3.35 5.11 10.15
N LEU A 87 -3.35 4.26 9.12
CA LEU A 87 -2.45 4.36 7.96
C LEU A 87 -2.99 5.30 6.89
N LEU A 88 -4.29 5.24 6.60
CA LEU A 88 -4.95 6.03 5.55
C LEU A 88 -4.62 7.53 5.58
N PRO A 89 -4.66 8.25 6.72
CA PRO A 89 -4.38 9.68 6.74
C PRO A 89 -2.89 10.05 6.55
N LYS A 90 -1.98 9.06 6.57
CA LYS A 90 -0.54 9.28 6.45
C LYS A 90 -0.04 9.29 5.02
N PHE A 91 -0.82 8.77 4.09
CA PHE A 91 -0.43 8.61 2.69
C PHE A 91 -1.55 9.12 1.79
N ARG A 92 -1.17 9.67 0.63
CA ARG A 92 -2.16 10.12 -0.36
C ARG A 92 -2.53 8.95 -1.24
N PHE A 93 -3.77 8.49 -1.18
CA PHE A 93 -4.26 7.45 -2.07
C PHE A 93 -4.94 8.04 -3.31
N GLY A 94 -4.74 7.40 -4.45
CA GLY A 94 -5.29 7.79 -5.74
C GLY A 94 -5.63 6.58 -6.60
N THR A 95 -6.11 6.85 -7.80
CA THR A 95 -6.47 5.84 -8.79
C THR A 95 -5.23 5.28 -9.50
N MET A 96 -5.37 4.09 -10.08
CA MET A 96 -4.34 3.52 -10.96
C MET A 96 -4.04 4.43 -12.16
N SER A 97 -5.06 5.07 -12.74
CA SER A 97 -4.90 5.98 -13.88
C SER A 97 -4.04 7.19 -13.54
N GLU A 98 -4.32 7.87 -12.41
CA GLU A 98 -3.50 9.00 -11.93
C GLU A 98 -2.04 8.59 -11.70
N SER A 99 -1.83 7.37 -11.21
CA SER A 99 -0.48 6.85 -10.97
C SER A 99 0.26 6.51 -12.28
N LEU A 100 -0.44 6.04 -13.31
CA LEU A 100 0.12 5.84 -14.65
C LEU A 100 0.44 7.16 -15.34
N GLU A 101 -0.40 8.18 -15.18
CA GLU A 101 -0.14 9.52 -15.73
C GLU A 101 1.09 10.15 -15.05
N CYS A 102 1.21 10.00 -13.73
CA CYS A 102 2.36 10.48 -12.97
C CYS A 102 3.67 9.77 -13.34
N CYS A 103 3.63 8.46 -13.62
CA CYS A 103 4.82 7.70 -14.02
C CYS A 103 5.11 7.72 -15.53
N GLY A 104 4.08 7.93 -16.36
CA GLY A 104 4.12 7.84 -17.82
C GLY A 104 4.40 9.15 -18.53
N SER A 105 4.37 10.29 -17.83
CA SER A 105 4.67 11.60 -18.41
C SER A 105 6.18 11.85 -18.50
N THR A 106 6.79 11.26 -19.54
CA THR A 106 7.85 11.96 -20.29
C THR A 106 7.22 13.08 -21.12
N GLN A 107 6.53 14.03 -20.47
CA GLN A 107 6.13 15.32 -21.05
C GLN A 107 6.30 16.41 -19.99
N PRO A 108 7.28 17.32 -20.15
CA PRO A 108 7.65 18.33 -19.13
C PRO A 108 6.55 19.33 -18.75
N SER A 109 5.45 19.41 -19.50
CA SER A 109 4.44 20.47 -19.38
C SER A 109 3.46 20.27 -18.23
N ILE A 110 3.04 19.03 -17.94
CA ILE A 110 2.08 18.74 -16.85
C ILE A 110 2.76 18.82 -15.49
N MET A 111 4.05 18.44 -15.43
CA MET A 111 4.83 18.46 -14.18
C MET A 111 5.01 19.89 -13.63
N ASN A 112 5.06 20.90 -14.50
CA ASN A 112 5.13 22.30 -14.07
C ASN A 112 3.79 22.84 -13.55
N GLN A 113 2.64 22.33 -14.02
CA GLN A 113 1.33 22.72 -13.49
C GLN A 113 1.03 22.04 -12.15
N LEU A 114 1.33 20.74 -12.02
CA LEU A 114 1.17 20.02 -10.76
C LEU A 114 2.15 20.50 -9.67
N ASN A 115 3.40 20.83 -10.02
CA ASN A 115 4.36 21.40 -9.06
C ASN A 115 3.90 22.74 -8.47
N SER A 116 3.19 23.58 -9.24
CA SER A 116 2.69 24.86 -8.72
C SER A 116 1.60 24.71 -7.64
N GLN A 117 0.89 23.57 -7.62
CA GLN A 117 -0.11 23.24 -6.60
C GLN A 117 0.40 22.28 -5.51
N LEU A 118 1.46 21.49 -5.78
CA LEU A 118 1.99 20.47 -4.87
C LEU A 118 3.11 20.97 -3.92
N LEU A 119 3.64 22.18 -4.12
CA LEU A 119 4.72 22.77 -3.30
C LEU A 119 4.31 23.21 -1.88
N GLN A 120 3.17 22.78 -1.35
CA GLN A 120 2.73 23.13 0.02
C GLN A 120 2.43 21.95 0.95
N THR A 121 2.63 20.70 0.54
CA THR A 121 2.47 19.57 1.46
C THR A 121 3.58 18.56 1.31
N ASP A 122 4.41 18.48 2.35
CA ASP A 122 5.34 17.39 2.58
C ASP A 122 4.64 16.02 2.43
N VAL A 123 5.38 15.06 1.87
CA VAL A 123 5.00 13.68 1.50
C VAL A 123 4.41 13.54 0.08
N VAL A 124 5.31 13.59 -0.91
CA VAL A 124 5.08 13.17 -2.29
C VAL A 124 5.07 11.64 -2.36
N GLY A 125 3.88 11.08 -2.53
CA GLY A 125 3.70 9.65 -2.74
C GLY A 125 2.24 9.31 -2.99
N THR A 126 1.85 9.25 -4.26
CA THR A 126 0.55 8.70 -4.65
C THR A 126 0.54 7.21 -4.32
N SER A 127 -0.51 6.75 -3.66
CA SER A 127 -0.67 5.40 -3.15
C SER A 127 -1.83 4.78 -3.90
N VAL A 128 -1.58 3.75 -4.69
CA VAL A 128 -2.61 3.12 -5.52
C VAL A 128 -3.46 2.20 -4.63
N VAL A 129 -4.76 2.48 -4.54
CA VAL A 129 -5.78 1.51 -4.09
C VAL A 129 -6.35 0.85 -5.33
N LEU A 130 -6.50 -0.48 -5.34
CA LEU A 130 -7.58 -1.22 -6.02
C LEU A 130 -7.40 -2.74 -5.81
N LYS A 131 -8.25 -3.34 -4.98
CA LYS A 131 -9.29 -4.32 -5.36
C LYS A 131 -10.22 -4.56 -4.18
#